data_AF-A0AAD9D5Y2-F1
#
_entry.id   AF-A0AAD9D5Y2-F1
#
_cell.length_a   1.000
_cell.length_b   1.000
_cell.length_c   1.000
_cell.angle_alpha   90.00
_cell.angle_beta   90.00
_cell.angle_gamma   90.00
#
_symmetry.space_group_name_H-M   'P 1'
#
loop_
_entity.id
_entity.type
_entity.pdbx_description
1 polymer ?
#
loop_
_entity_poly.entity_id
_entity_poly.type
_entity_poly.pdbx_seq_one_letter_code
_entity_poly.pdbx_strand_id
1 'polypeptide(L)'
;RISTTQRTPPTTPVVGRSYVSHNQLVAELLPLMMMIISSVFVALCASLQLTDAFTLSTNSPLSSSSIAAPRRSNTKLYNIFDAVGDILSGPKLEAEDALPYHPPFCDELSICDDGVRTFALKERPLSFTGEDFDIVEITNNNEEDFVRVRGAMLHLPGKDKMRMASSSSGENLVTMDRVLIAATPSYDLYRSDGTKIGWIEKKLISFMDTFDVYMEGKGGFGVTGLFKPTPAYRIEGDFLDRNFSFKNEEGKVVARANMDSWIQIDMMNHYQVQVAEGMDACLVLACVCCIDEEFDEEHQERKKKREEE
;
A
#
# COMPACT_ATOMS: atom_id res chain seq x y z
N ARG A 1 46.80 56.55 27.49
CA ARG A 1 45.94 56.58 26.28
C ARG A 1 46.53 55.61 25.28
N ILE A 2 45.98 54.40 25.17
CA ILE A 2 46.37 53.42 24.16
C ILE A 2 45.22 53.36 23.17
N SER A 3 45.51 53.69 21.90
CA SER A 3 44.56 53.72 20.78
C SER A 3 44.60 52.37 20.09
N THR A 4 43.50 51.62 20.14
CA THR A 4 43.35 50.33 19.48
C THR A 4 42.67 50.54 18.13
N THR A 5 43.44 50.47 17.04
CA THR A 5 42.93 50.56 15.67
C THR A 5 42.38 49.21 15.23
N GLN A 6 41.06 49.09 15.10
CA GLN A 6 40.41 47.92 14.50
C GLN A 6 40.59 47.95 12.97
N ARG A 7 41.15 46.87 12.41
CA ARG A 7 41.14 46.59 10.97
C ARG A 7 39.86 45.81 10.62
N THR A 8 39.13 46.30 9.64
CA THR A 8 38.00 45.59 9.02
C THR A 8 38.50 44.54 8.02
N PRO A 9 37.84 43.37 7.91
CA PRO A 9 38.21 42.33 6.97
C PRO A 9 37.72 42.64 5.54
N PRO A 10 38.37 42.08 4.51
CA PRO A 10 38.03 42.34 3.11
C PRO A 10 36.77 41.59 2.69
N THR A 11 35.88 42.30 2.01
CA THR A 11 34.65 41.78 1.40
C THR A 11 34.99 41.00 0.13
N THR A 12 34.72 39.70 0.11
CA THR A 12 34.78 38.88 -1.11
C THR A 12 33.50 39.03 -1.94
N PRO A 13 33.59 39.14 -3.28
CA PRO A 13 32.43 39.25 -4.15
C PRO A 13 31.65 37.94 -4.21
N VAL A 14 30.34 38.03 -3.98
CA VAL A 14 29.40 36.91 -4.11
C VAL A 14 29.14 36.67 -5.60
N VAL A 15 29.65 35.56 -6.13
CA VAL A 15 29.33 35.08 -7.48
C VAL A 15 27.91 34.51 -7.45
N GLY A 16 26.96 35.23 -8.06
CA GLY A 16 25.58 34.78 -8.20
C GLY A 16 25.49 33.54 -9.09
N ARG A 17 25.16 32.39 -8.49
CA ARG A 17 24.74 31.20 -9.24
C ARG A 17 23.27 31.38 -9.63
N SER A 18 23.01 31.45 -10.93
CA SER A 18 21.66 31.41 -11.49
C SER A 18 21.04 30.04 -11.19
N TYR A 19 20.11 29.99 -10.24
CA TYR A 19 19.30 28.80 -9.98
C TYR A 19 18.28 28.68 -11.12
N VAL A 20 18.51 27.75 -12.04
CA VAL A 20 17.47 27.30 -12.96
C VAL A 20 16.40 26.62 -12.11
N SER A 21 15.15 27.09 -12.19
CA SER A 21 14.08 26.55 -11.38
C SER A 21 13.83 25.09 -11.77
N HIS A 22 13.63 24.22 -10.78
CA HIS A 22 13.46 22.78 -10.99
C HIS A 22 12.30 22.47 -11.95
N ASN A 23 11.25 23.30 -11.91
CA ASN A 23 10.08 23.21 -12.79
C ASN A 23 10.43 23.42 -14.27
N GLN A 24 11.46 24.21 -14.58
CA GLN A 24 11.90 24.43 -15.96
C GLN A 24 12.66 23.21 -16.51
N LEU A 25 13.41 22.51 -15.67
CA LEU A 25 14.11 21.29 -16.08
C LEU A 25 13.13 20.13 -16.33
N VAL A 26 12.09 19.99 -15.48
CA VAL A 26 11.05 18.97 -15.64
C VAL A 26 10.21 19.21 -16.91
N ALA A 27 9.88 20.46 -17.21
CA ALA A 27 9.13 20.83 -18.41
C ALA A 27 9.88 20.50 -19.71
N GLU A 28 11.21 20.61 -19.74
CA GLU A 28 12.01 20.27 -20.93
C GLU A 28 12.23 18.76 -21.11
N LEU A 29 12.23 17.98 -20.02
CA LEU A 29 12.49 16.53 -20.07
C LEU A 29 11.24 15.69 -20.39
N LEU A 30 10.05 16.20 -20.07
CA LEU A 30 8.77 15.51 -20.30
C LEU A 30 8.51 15.11 -21.77
N PRO A 31 8.69 15.99 -22.78
CA PRO A 31 8.48 15.61 -24.18
C PRO A 31 9.53 14.60 -24.68
N LEU A 32 10.76 14.66 -24.15
CA LEU A 32 11.81 13.69 -24.49
C LEU A 32 11.47 12.30 -23.95
N MET A 33 11.02 12.21 -22.69
CA MET A 33 10.54 10.95 -22.11
C MET A 33 9.36 10.37 -22.90
N MET A 34 8.38 11.20 -23.28
CA MET A 34 7.23 10.76 -24.07
C MET A 34 7.63 10.20 -25.45
N MET A 35 8.61 10.80 -26.12
CA MET A 35 9.15 10.26 -27.39
C MET A 35 9.87 8.92 -27.19
N ILE A 36 10.64 8.75 -26.11
CA ILE A 36 11.33 7.49 -25.82
C ILE A 36 10.31 6.38 -25.54
N ILE A 37 9.29 6.66 -24.71
CA ILE A 37 8.24 5.69 -24.37
C ILE A 37 7.46 5.28 -25.63
N SER A 38 7.08 6.23 -26.48
CA SER A 38 6.39 5.94 -27.74
C SER A 38 7.25 5.05 -28.67
N SER A 39 8.54 5.31 -28.75
CA SER A 39 9.47 4.54 -29.58
C SER A 39 9.64 3.09 -29.09
N VAL A 40 9.73 2.89 -27.77
CA VAL A 40 9.80 1.54 -27.16
C VAL A 40 8.49 0.78 -27.36
N PHE A 41 7.35 1.44 -27.23
CA PHE A 41 6.04 0.82 -27.44
C PHE A 41 5.85 0.31 -28.88
N VAL A 42 6.25 1.11 -29.88
CA VAL A 42 6.22 0.69 -31.29
C VAL A 42 7.15 -0.51 -31.53
N ALA A 43 8.33 -0.54 -30.92
CA ALA A 43 9.27 -1.66 -31.04
C ALA A 43 8.74 -2.96 -30.37
N LEU A 44 8.06 -2.86 -29.22
CA LEU A 44 7.42 -4.00 -28.57
C LEU A 44 6.26 -4.56 -29.42
N CYS A 45 5.40 -3.68 -29.96
CA CYS A 45 4.31 -4.09 -30.84
C CYS A 45 4.82 -4.80 -32.11
N ALA A 46 5.94 -4.35 -32.68
CA ALA A 46 6.56 -5.02 -33.83
C ALA A 46 7.14 -6.41 -33.47
N SER A 47 7.58 -6.61 -32.23
CA SER A 47 8.17 -7.87 -31.76
C SER A 47 7.10 -8.93 -31.44
N LEU A 48 5.91 -8.51 -31.01
CA LEU A 48 4.77 -9.40 -30.70
C LEU A 48 4.12 -10.02 -31.95
N GLN A 49 4.33 -9.45 -33.14
CA GLN A 49 3.80 -10.01 -34.40
C GLN A 49 4.63 -11.18 -34.96
N LEU A 50 5.73 -11.56 -34.32
CA LEU A 50 6.66 -12.58 -34.82
C LEU A 50 6.58 -13.94 -34.11
N THR A 51 5.72 -14.10 -33.09
CA THR A 51 5.69 -15.32 -32.25
C THR A 51 4.54 -16.30 -32.50
N ASP A 52 3.65 -16.06 -33.46
CA ASP A 52 2.44 -16.90 -33.68
C ASP A 52 2.67 -18.16 -34.54
N ALA A 53 3.89 -18.70 -34.60
CA ALA A 53 4.18 -19.88 -35.42
C ALA A 53 5.05 -20.91 -34.71
N PHE A 54 4.60 -21.49 -33.58
CA PHE A 54 5.07 -22.82 -33.17
C PHE A 54 4.00 -23.55 -32.32
N THR A 55 3.26 -24.43 -32.98
CA THR A 55 2.47 -25.50 -32.36
C THR A 55 3.36 -26.73 -32.15
N LEU A 56 3.29 -27.37 -30.97
CA LEU A 56 3.45 -28.83 -30.89
C LEU A 56 2.85 -29.41 -29.60
N SER A 57 1.85 -30.25 -29.85
CA SER A 57 1.24 -31.29 -29.04
C SER A 57 2.25 -32.21 -28.35
N THR A 58 2.01 -32.59 -27.09
CA THR A 58 2.26 -33.97 -26.60
C THR A 58 1.35 -34.33 -25.42
N ASN A 59 0.93 -35.60 -25.42
CA ASN A 59 0.01 -36.28 -24.50
C ASN A 59 0.68 -36.77 -23.20
N SER A 60 -0.07 -36.75 -22.08
CA SER A 60 -0.25 -37.76 -20.97
C SER A 60 0.99 -38.42 -20.28
N PRO A 61 0.93 -39.00 -19.04
CA PRO A 61 -0.23 -39.55 -18.31
C PRO A 61 -0.29 -39.31 -16.77
N LEU A 62 -1.34 -39.87 -16.17
CA LEU A 62 -1.66 -39.97 -14.74
C LEU A 62 -0.59 -40.67 -13.87
N SER A 63 -0.41 -40.18 -12.63
CA SER A 63 0.14 -40.93 -11.48
C SER A 63 -0.60 -40.52 -10.20
N SER A 64 -1.48 -41.38 -9.68
CA SER A 64 -1.28 -42.24 -8.51
C SER A 64 -1.23 -41.50 -7.15
N SER A 65 -2.35 -41.63 -6.47
CA SER A 65 -2.71 -41.27 -5.11
C SER A 65 -1.80 -41.83 -4.00
N SER A 66 -1.43 -40.97 -3.04
CA SER A 66 -0.96 -41.38 -1.71
C SER A 66 -2.00 -40.96 -0.66
N ILE A 67 -2.56 -41.97 0.01
CA ILE A 67 -3.50 -41.84 1.13
C ILE A 67 -2.70 -41.44 2.38
N ALA A 68 -2.91 -40.21 2.87
CA ALA A 68 -2.44 -39.77 4.18
C ALA A 68 -3.57 -39.87 5.22
N ALA A 69 -3.20 -40.25 6.45
CA ALA A 69 -4.10 -40.55 7.54
C ALA A 69 -4.93 -39.33 8.01
N PRO A 70 -6.19 -39.52 8.44
CA PRO A 70 -7.04 -38.43 8.90
C PRO A 70 -6.56 -37.91 10.27
N ARG A 71 -6.15 -36.63 10.30
CA ARG A 71 -6.00 -35.88 11.55
C ARG A 71 -7.40 -35.62 12.12
N ARG A 72 -7.55 -35.85 13.44
CA ARG A 72 -8.77 -35.60 14.21
C ARG A 72 -9.25 -34.16 14.01
N SER A 73 -10.39 -34.01 13.33
CA SER A 73 -11.13 -32.75 13.31
C SER A 73 -11.89 -32.60 14.62
N ASN A 74 -11.58 -31.55 15.37
CA ASN A 74 -12.54 -31.00 16.31
C ASN A 74 -13.63 -30.37 15.45
N THR A 75 -14.84 -30.91 15.53
CA THR A 75 -16.04 -30.34 14.92
C THR A 75 -16.36 -29.01 15.59
N LYS A 76 -15.70 -27.92 15.18
CA LYS A 76 -16.20 -26.56 15.34
C LYS A 76 -17.56 -26.52 14.62
N LEU A 77 -18.61 -26.14 15.33
CA LEU A 77 -19.95 -25.95 14.76
C LEU A 77 -19.82 -24.86 13.68
N TYR A 78 -19.98 -25.24 12.42
CA TYR A 78 -20.01 -24.31 11.30
C TYR A 78 -21.24 -23.41 11.46
N ASN A 79 -21.01 -22.12 11.66
CA ASN A 79 -22.08 -21.14 11.71
C ASN A 79 -22.72 -21.08 10.31
N ILE A 80 -24.02 -21.37 10.24
CA ILE A 80 -24.80 -21.34 8.99
C ILE A 80 -24.81 -19.94 8.34
N PHE A 81 -24.42 -18.91 9.10
CA PHE A 81 -24.22 -17.55 8.58
C PHE A 81 -22.93 -17.36 7.76
N ASP A 82 -21.90 -18.20 7.95
CA ASP A 82 -20.65 -18.13 7.14
C ASP A 82 -20.90 -18.53 5.68
N ALA A 83 -21.81 -19.48 5.44
CA ALA A 83 -22.11 -19.99 4.10
C ALA A 83 -22.92 -19.02 3.22
N VAL A 84 -23.60 -18.03 3.81
CA VAL A 84 -24.32 -16.98 3.07
C VAL A 84 -23.42 -15.77 2.81
N GLY A 85 -22.42 -15.54 3.68
CA GLY A 85 -21.34 -14.61 3.44
C GLY A 85 -20.54 -14.97 2.18
N ASP A 86 -20.17 -16.24 2.02
CA ASP A 86 -19.28 -16.74 0.95
C ASP A 86 -19.73 -16.43 -0.50
N ILE A 87 -21.03 -16.22 -0.76
CA ILE A 87 -21.53 -15.87 -2.11
C ILE A 87 -21.43 -14.37 -2.41
N LEU A 88 -21.43 -13.52 -1.38
CA LEU A 88 -21.32 -12.06 -1.49
C LEU A 88 -19.93 -11.55 -1.15
N SER A 89 -19.14 -12.33 -0.40
CA SER A 89 -17.83 -11.97 0.10
C SER A 89 -16.70 -12.34 -0.86
N GLY A 90 -16.92 -12.27 -2.18
CA GLY A 90 -15.93 -12.46 -3.26
C GLY A 90 -15.09 -13.76 -3.18
N PRO A 91 -13.94 -13.84 -3.88
CA PRO A 91 -13.11 -15.05 -3.87
C PRO A 91 -12.61 -15.41 -2.46
N LYS A 92 -12.48 -16.70 -2.19
CA LYS A 92 -11.96 -17.19 -0.90
C LYS A 92 -10.54 -16.65 -0.65
N LEU A 93 -10.28 -16.19 0.57
CA LEU A 93 -8.94 -15.79 0.98
C LEU A 93 -8.05 -17.03 1.17
N GLU A 94 -6.83 -16.95 0.65
CA GLU A 94 -5.83 -18.02 0.76
C GLU A 94 -4.81 -17.68 1.84
N ALA A 95 -4.49 -18.66 2.68
CA ALA A 95 -3.48 -18.52 3.72
C ALA A 95 -2.08 -18.32 3.11
N GLU A 96 -1.26 -17.54 3.79
CA GLU A 96 0.14 -17.36 3.46
C GLU A 96 1.02 -18.24 4.32
N ASP A 97 1.94 -18.96 3.68
CA ASP A 97 2.88 -19.84 4.38
C ASP A 97 4.07 -19.05 4.97
N ALA A 98 4.44 -17.93 4.34
CA ALA A 98 5.57 -17.12 4.75
C ALA A 98 5.44 -15.65 4.32
N LEU A 99 5.75 -14.74 5.24
CA LEU A 99 5.82 -13.32 4.91
C LEU A 99 7.00 -13.00 3.99
N PRO A 100 6.86 -12.01 3.08
CA PRO A 100 7.92 -11.60 2.18
C PRO A 100 9.03 -10.79 2.89
N TYR A 101 8.93 -10.60 4.21
CA TYR A 101 9.90 -9.93 5.07
C TYR A 101 9.86 -10.55 6.48
N HIS A 102 10.94 -10.34 7.24
CA HIS A 102 11.04 -10.79 8.62
C HIS A 102 11.87 -9.80 9.45
N PRO A 103 11.55 -9.57 10.74
CA PRO A 103 10.32 -9.98 11.44
C PRO A 103 9.06 -9.25 10.93
N PRO A 104 7.84 -9.70 11.28
CA PRO A 104 6.61 -8.91 11.08
C PRO A 104 6.68 -7.56 11.83
N PHE A 105 5.71 -6.68 11.59
CA PHE A 105 5.65 -5.39 12.29
C PHE A 105 5.43 -5.55 13.80
N CYS A 106 4.65 -6.55 14.22
CA CYS A 106 4.44 -6.89 15.62
C CYS A 106 4.14 -8.37 15.79
N ASP A 107 5.09 -9.15 16.32
CA ASP A 107 4.96 -10.61 16.48
C ASP A 107 3.69 -11.03 17.25
N GLU A 108 3.28 -10.25 18.25
CA GLU A 108 2.15 -10.59 19.12
C GLU A 108 0.79 -10.17 18.55
N LEU A 109 0.75 -9.09 17.76
CA LEU A 109 -0.48 -8.43 17.36
C LEU A 109 -0.80 -8.62 15.87
N SER A 110 0.23 -8.62 15.01
CA SER A 110 0.04 -8.46 13.57
C SER A 110 -0.18 -9.78 12.83
N ILE A 111 0.35 -10.91 13.30
CA ILE A 111 0.19 -12.20 12.62
C ILE A 111 -1.23 -12.76 12.83
N CYS A 112 -1.82 -13.27 11.74
CA CYS A 112 -3.08 -13.99 11.77
C CYS A 112 -2.84 -15.51 11.97
N ASP A 113 -2.86 -16.02 13.20
CA ASP A 113 -2.50 -17.42 13.49
C ASP A 113 -3.63 -18.46 13.31
N ASP A 114 -4.91 -18.09 13.47
CA ASP A 114 -6.06 -19.02 13.40
C ASP A 114 -7.15 -18.46 12.46
N GLY A 115 -6.93 -18.62 11.15
CA GLY A 115 -7.89 -18.26 10.11
C GLY A 115 -7.92 -16.77 9.74
N VAL A 116 -9.02 -16.37 9.12
CA VAL A 116 -9.22 -15.00 8.62
C VAL A 116 -9.57 -14.06 9.78
N ARG A 117 -8.85 -12.94 9.88
CA ARG A 117 -9.19 -11.84 10.79
C ARG A 117 -9.91 -10.73 10.02
N THR A 118 -10.90 -10.12 10.65
CA THR A 118 -11.68 -9.03 10.06
C THR A 118 -11.55 -7.78 10.91
N PHE A 119 -11.24 -6.66 10.27
CA PHE A 119 -11.04 -5.37 10.89
C PHE A 119 -12.05 -4.37 10.35
N ALA A 120 -12.64 -3.57 11.21
CA ALA A 120 -13.43 -2.40 10.85
C ALA A 120 -12.55 -1.16 10.96
N LEU A 121 -12.43 -0.40 9.88
CA LEU A 121 -11.75 0.89 9.89
C LEU A 121 -12.78 1.99 10.08
N LYS A 122 -12.59 2.79 11.13
CA LYS A 122 -13.44 3.93 11.44
C LYS A 122 -12.67 5.23 11.26
N GLU A 123 -13.03 5.97 10.24
CA GLU A 123 -12.54 7.34 10.02
C GLU A 123 -13.10 8.28 11.10
N ARG A 124 -12.27 9.17 11.64
CA ARG A 124 -12.70 10.16 12.63
C ARG A 124 -13.11 11.47 11.95
N PRO A 125 -14.40 11.86 11.98
CA PRO A 125 -14.87 13.08 11.32
C PRO A 125 -14.39 14.40 11.98
N LEU A 126 -13.79 14.33 13.16
CA LEU A 126 -13.23 15.47 13.91
C LEU A 126 -11.73 15.33 14.12
N SER A 127 -11.01 14.78 13.15
CA SER A 127 -9.55 14.86 13.12
C SER A 127 -9.13 16.25 12.62
N PHE A 128 -8.07 16.80 13.22
CA PHE A 128 -7.56 18.11 12.80
C PHE A 128 -6.91 18.05 11.41
N THR A 129 -6.41 16.87 11.04
CA THR A 129 -5.72 16.60 9.78
C THR A 129 -6.65 16.03 8.71
N GLY A 130 -7.78 15.41 9.07
CA GLY A 130 -8.58 14.57 8.18
C GLY A 130 -8.19 13.10 8.22
N GLU A 131 -7.02 12.76 8.77
CA GLU A 131 -6.30 11.52 8.48
C GLU A 131 -6.17 10.60 9.72
N ASP A 132 -7.22 10.51 10.54
CA ASP A 132 -7.20 9.68 11.74
C ASP A 132 -8.17 8.50 11.63
N PHE A 133 -7.64 7.29 11.80
CA PHE A 133 -8.42 6.06 11.81
C PHE A 133 -8.35 5.37 13.16
N ASP A 134 -9.49 4.89 13.64
CA ASP A 134 -9.58 3.94 14.74
C ASP A 134 -9.93 2.58 14.14
N ILE A 135 -9.07 1.58 14.35
CA ILE A 135 -9.22 0.24 13.76
C ILE A 135 -9.59 -0.74 14.87
N VAL A 136 -10.71 -1.41 14.67
CA VAL A 136 -11.28 -2.39 15.61
C VAL A 136 -11.25 -3.75 14.94
N GLU A 137 -10.73 -4.76 15.61
CA GLU A 137 -10.90 -6.14 15.18
C GLU A 137 -12.32 -6.58 15.51
N ILE A 138 -13.03 -7.14 14.53
CA ILE A 138 -14.42 -7.62 14.64
C ILE A 138 -14.54 -9.13 14.36
N THR A 139 -13.42 -9.85 14.40
CA THR A 139 -13.34 -11.28 14.12
C THR A 139 -14.28 -12.07 15.05
N ASN A 140 -15.06 -13.00 14.50
CA ASN A 140 -16.01 -13.84 15.27
C ASN A 140 -17.03 -13.05 16.12
N ASN A 141 -17.41 -11.83 15.71
CA ASN A 141 -18.27 -10.91 16.47
C ASN A 141 -17.68 -10.45 17.81
N ASN A 142 -16.36 -10.58 18.00
CA ASN A 142 -15.67 -9.94 19.11
C ASN A 142 -15.14 -8.60 18.63
N GLU A 143 -15.56 -7.51 19.27
CA GLU A 143 -15.08 -6.15 18.97
C GLU A 143 -13.96 -5.79 19.94
N GLU A 144 -12.73 -5.67 19.44
CA GLU A 144 -11.56 -5.29 20.23
C GLU A 144 -10.77 -4.18 19.53
N ASP A 145 -10.45 -3.13 20.28
CA ASP A 145 -9.59 -2.03 19.81
C ASP A 145 -8.23 -2.59 19.37
N PHE A 146 -7.90 -2.46 18.08
CA PHE A 146 -6.69 -3.06 17.51
C PHE A 146 -5.54 -2.05 17.42
N VAL A 147 -5.65 -1.08 16.50
CA VAL A 147 -4.65 -0.02 16.30
C VAL A 147 -5.32 1.33 16.05
N ARG A 148 -4.56 2.39 16.26
CA ARG A 148 -4.94 3.78 15.93
C ARG A 148 -3.95 4.32 14.93
N VAL A 149 -4.47 4.89 13.84
CA VAL A 149 -3.67 5.60 12.85
C VAL A 149 -3.89 7.09 13.05
N ARG A 150 -2.80 7.84 13.09
CA ARG A 150 -2.81 9.30 13.25
C ARG A 150 -1.94 9.97 12.21
N GLY A 151 -2.51 10.93 11.50
CA GLY A 151 -1.78 11.84 10.61
C GLY A 151 -0.91 12.84 11.38
N ALA A 152 0.02 13.48 10.68
CA ALA A 152 0.86 14.50 11.28
C ALA A 152 0.08 15.82 11.43
N MET A 153 0.02 16.38 12.65
CA MET A 153 -0.73 17.62 12.95
C MET A 153 -0.32 18.87 12.15
N LEU A 154 0.77 18.83 11.38
CA LEU A 154 1.18 19.93 10.51
C LEU A 154 1.16 19.43 9.07
N HIS A 155 0.08 19.76 8.37
CA HIS A 155 -0.12 19.57 6.94
C HIS A 155 0.79 20.54 6.16
N LEU A 156 2.12 20.41 6.38
CA LEU A 156 3.08 21.14 5.59
C LEU A 156 2.99 20.60 4.16
N PRO A 157 2.91 21.50 3.16
CA PRO A 157 2.81 21.08 1.77
C PRO A 157 3.99 20.16 1.45
N GLY A 158 3.66 18.92 1.12
CA GLY A 158 4.64 17.87 0.90
C GLY A 158 5.33 17.41 2.17
N LYS A 159 4.63 17.14 3.26
CA LYS A 159 5.14 16.25 4.31
C LYS A 159 3.97 15.58 5.01
N ASP A 160 3.45 14.55 4.35
CA ASP A 160 2.47 13.68 4.97
C ASP A 160 3.19 12.49 5.62
N LYS A 161 2.86 12.26 6.89
CA LYS A 161 3.38 11.17 7.71
C LYS A 161 2.27 10.67 8.62
N MET A 162 1.83 9.44 8.37
CA MET A 162 0.93 8.71 9.24
C MET A 162 1.69 7.78 10.18
N ARG A 163 1.15 7.60 11.39
CA ARG A 163 1.68 6.68 12.40
C ARG A 163 0.59 5.75 12.88
N MET A 164 0.85 4.46 12.79
CA MET A 164 0.01 3.40 13.34
C MET A 164 0.57 2.98 14.69
N ALA A 165 -0.24 3.07 15.75
CA ALA A 165 0.13 2.66 17.08
C ALA A 165 -0.86 1.62 17.62
N SER A 166 -0.38 0.69 18.46
CA SER A 166 -1.23 -0.25 19.19
C SER A 166 -2.25 0.51 20.04
N SER A 167 -3.52 0.11 19.99
CA SER A 167 -4.57 0.74 20.80
C SER A 167 -4.40 0.49 22.29
N SER A 168 -3.83 -0.68 22.67
CA SER A 168 -3.67 -1.09 24.06
C SER A 168 -2.42 -0.52 24.71
N SER A 169 -1.27 -0.57 24.02
CA SER A 169 0.01 -0.08 24.57
C SER A 169 0.34 1.36 24.18
N GLY A 170 -0.22 1.87 23.08
CA GLY A 170 0.17 3.14 22.49
C GLY A 170 1.54 3.10 21.79
N GLU A 171 2.16 1.93 21.69
CA GLU A 171 3.45 1.76 20.99
C GLU A 171 3.26 1.96 19.48
N ASN A 172 4.14 2.75 18.88
CA ASN A 172 4.17 2.94 17.44
C ASN A 172 4.63 1.65 16.75
N LEU A 173 3.83 1.11 15.84
CA LEU A 173 4.10 -0.14 15.13
C LEU A 173 4.63 0.13 13.72
N VAL A 174 3.96 1.02 13.00
CA VAL A 174 4.26 1.35 11.60
C VAL A 174 4.28 2.87 11.42
N THR A 175 5.26 3.37 10.70
CA THR A 175 5.27 4.75 10.20
C THR A 175 5.22 4.73 8.69
N MET A 176 4.23 5.42 8.13
CA MET A 176 4.00 5.58 6.70
C MET A 176 4.46 7.00 6.34
N ASP A 177 5.49 7.12 5.51
CA ASP A 177 6.08 8.41 5.14
C ASP A 177 5.89 8.64 3.64
N ARG A 178 5.17 9.69 3.26
CA ARG A 178 4.90 9.97 1.85
C ARG A 178 6.16 10.44 1.14
N VAL A 179 6.46 9.85 -0.01
CA VAL A 179 7.62 10.20 -0.83
C VAL A 179 7.28 11.39 -1.73
N LEU A 180 7.85 12.55 -1.40
CA LEU A 180 7.52 13.82 -2.07
C LEU A 180 8.03 13.94 -3.50
N ILE A 181 9.12 13.26 -3.80
CA ILE A 181 9.81 13.34 -5.08
C ILE A 181 9.65 11.99 -5.80
N ALA A 182 8.40 11.65 -6.09
CA ALA A 182 8.03 10.48 -6.86
C ALA A 182 7.14 10.89 -8.04
N ALA A 183 7.26 10.18 -9.17
CA ALA A 183 6.42 10.40 -10.34
C ALA A 183 4.96 9.97 -10.11
N THR A 184 4.76 9.10 -9.14
CA THR A 184 3.49 8.52 -8.71
C THR A 184 3.41 8.59 -7.18
N PRO A 185 2.19 8.64 -6.62
CA PRO A 185 1.97 8.44 -5.21
C PRO A 185 2.73 7.25 -4.64
N SER A 186 3.53 7.48 -3.60
CA SER A 186 4.28 6.43 -2.93
C SER A 186 4.50 6.73 -1.46
N TYR A 187 4.45 5.67 -0.64
CA TYR A 187 4.72 5.73 0.79
C TYR A 187 5.79 4.71 1.16
N ASP A 188 6.77 5.18 1.92
CA ASP A 188 7.75 4.31 2.57
C ASP A 188 7.19 3.81 3.90
N LEU A 189 7.36 2.52 4.15
CA LEU A 189 6.89 1.85 5.37
C LEU A 189 8.06 1.57 6.30
N TYR A 190 8.01 2.12 7.50
CA TYR A 190 9.05 1.99 8.52
C TYR A 190 8.52 1.30 9.77
N ARG A 191 9.39 0.49 10.40
CA ARG A 191 9.19 -0.01 11.76
C ARG A 191 9.37 1.09 12.80
N SER A 192 9.03 0.78 14.04
CA SER A 192 9.20 1.63 15.22
C SER A 192 10.65 2.07 15.46
N ASP A 193 11.62 1.25 15.08
CA ASP A 193 13.06 1.50 15.16
C ASP A 193 13.59 2.40 14.02
N GLY A 194 12.74 2.77 13.05
CA GLY A 194 13.11 3.54 11.87
C GLY A 194 13.68 2.70 10.72
N THR A 195 13.67 1.38 10.82
CA THR A 195 14.08 0.49 9.72
C THR A 195 13.00 0.49 8.63
N LYS A 196 13.39 0.83 7.39
CA LYS A 196 12.51 0.74 6.22
C LYS A 196 12.29 -0.72 5.83
N ILE A 197 11.04 -1.12 5.69
CA ILE A 197 10.62 -2.50 5.38
C ILE A 197 10.26 -2.65 3.93
N GLY A 198 9.67 -1.62 3.36
CA GLY A 198 9.15 -1.65 2.01
C GLY A 198 8.56 -0.30 1.63
N TRP A 199 7.89 -0.28 0.50
CA TRP A 199 7.13 0.87 0.05
C TRP A 199 5.91 0.40 -0.76
N ILE A 200 4.88 1.23 -0.75
CA ILE A 200 3.70 1.09 -1.61
C ILE A 200 3.75 2.19 -2.66
N GLU A 201 3.38 1.87 -3.89
CA GLU A 201 3.39 2.82 -5.01
C GLU A 201 2.20 2.61 -5.94
N LYS A 202 1.56 3.70 -6.37
CA LYS A 202 0.54 3.68 -7.41
C LYS A 202 1.17 3.43 -8.79
N LYS A 203 0.61 2.52 -9.57
CA LYS A 203 1.10 2.21 -10.91
C LYS A 203 0.64 3.27 -11.93
N LEU A 204 1.59 3.92 -12.60
CA LEU A 204 1.31 5.00 -13.56
C LEU A 204 0.56 4.52 -14.82
N ILE A 205 0.85 3.29 -15.28
CA ILE A 205 0.32 2.75 -16.54
C ILE A 205 -0.54 1.53 -16.21
N SER A 206 -1.79 1.79 -15.86
CA SER A 206 -2.82 0.77 -15.73
C SER A 206 -4.17 1.36 -16.11
N PHE A 207 -5.03 0.56 -16.76
CA PHE A 207 -6.39 0.99 -17.11
C PHE A 207 -7.26 1.17 -15.87
N MET A 208 -6.91 0.47 -14.79
CA MET A 208 -7.55 0.58 -13.48
C MET A 208 -6.49 1.03 -12.48
N ASP A 209 -6.88 1.78 -11.47
CA ASP A 209 -5.98 2.09 -10.36
C ASP A 209 -5.40 0.77 -9.81
N THR A 210 -4.11 0.76 -9.50
CA THR A 210 -3.41 -0.43 -9.01
C THR A 210 -2.25 0.05 -8.16
N PHE A 211 -2.07 -0.56 -7.00
CA PHE A 211 -0.93 -0.30 -6.14
C PHE A 211 -0.07 -1.55 -6.07
N ASP A 212 1.24 -1.35 -6.15
CA ASP A 212 2.22 -2.42 -5.97
C ASP A 212 2.94 -2.17 -4.64
N VAL A 213 3.07 -3.21 -3.83
CA VAL A 213 3.80 -3.20 -2.55
C VAL A 213 5.10 -3.96 -2.73
N TYR A 214 6.21 -3.30 -2.45
CA TYR A 214 7.55 -3.83 -2.59
C TYR A 214 8.23 -3.94 -1.22
N MET A 215 9.07 -4.97 -1.06
CA MET A 215 9.83 -5.19 0.18
C MET A 215 11.30 -4.89 -0.03
N GLU A 216 11.93 -4.27 0.95
CA GLU A 216 13.38 -4.04 0.98
C GLU A 216 14.15 -5.36 0.96
N GLY A 217 15.29 -5.37 0.27
CA GLY A 217 16.17 -6.55 0.18
C GLY A 217 15.76 -7.61 -0.85
N LYS A 218 14.54 -7.59 -1.40
CA LYS A 218 14.11 -8.50 -2.49
C LYS A 218 14.57 -8.02 -3.88
N GLY A 219 15.89 -7.92 -4.07
CA GLY A 219 16.56 -7.92 -5.38
C GLY A 219 15.98 -7.00 -6.46
N GLY A 220 16.44 -5.76 -6.52
CA GLY A 220 16.19 -4.80 -7.60
C GLY A 220 17.01 -3.55 -7.31
N PHE A 221 17.74 -3.01 -8.29
CA PHE A 221 18.70 -1.92 -8.04
C PHE A 221 18.00 -0.57 -7.90
N GLY A 222 17.23 -0.39 -6.83
CA GLY A 222 16.69 0.90 -6.37
C GLY A 222 15.71 1.59 -7.32
N VAL A 223 15.21 2.73 -6.85
CA VAL A 223 14.26 3.66 -7.48
C VAL A 223 14.76 4.21 -8.85
N THR A 224 16.01 3.90 -9.22
CA THR A 224 16.67 4.31 -10.49
C THR A 224 17.12 3.12 -11.35
N GLY A 225 16.90 1.88 -10.90
CA GLY A 225 17.22 0.69 -11.67
C GLY A 225 16.26 0.54 -12.84
N LEU A 226 16.78 0.14 -14.00
CA LEU A 226 16.00 -0.05 -15.23
C LEU A 226 14.81 -1.03 -15.04
N PHE A 227 14.86 -1.87 -14.00
CA PHE A 227 13.81 -2.83 -13.67
C PHE A 227 13.49 -2.75 -12.18
N LYS A 228 12.21 -2.50 -11.86
CA LYS A 228 11.68 -2.62 -10.50
C LYS A 228 11.64 -4.12 -10.10
N PRO A 229 11.85 -4.45 -8.82
CA PRO A 229 11.68 -5.83 -8.35
C PRO A 229 10.24 -6.31 -8.57
N THR A 230 10.01 -7.61 -8.48
CA THR A 230 8.64 -8.15 -8.46
C THR A 230 7.94 -7.64 -7.19
N PRO A 231 6.73 -7.06 -7.28
CA PRO A 231 6.01 -6.63 -6.09
C PRO A 231 5.62 -7.84 -5.24
N ALA A 232 5.78 -7.72 -3.93
CA ALA A 232 5.38 -8.76 -2.98
C ALA A 232 3.85 -8.91 -2.95
N TYR A 233 3.16 -7.78 -3.05
CA TYR A 233 1.71 -7.75 -3.19
C TYR A 233 1.28 -6.78 -4.26
N ARG A 234 0.24 -7.14 -5.00
CA ARG A 234 -0.45 -6.25 -5.93
C ARG A 234 -1.88 -6.02 -5.45
N ILE A 235 -2.27 -4.77 -5.40
CA ILE A 235 -3.58 -4.33 -4.90
C ILE A 235 -4.39 -3.83 -6.09
N GLU A 236 -5.49 -4.52 -6.38
CA GLU A 236 -6.36 -4.26 -7.54
C GLU A 236 -7.83 -4.25 -7.11
N GLY A 237 -8.63 -3.39 -7.74
CA GLY A 237 -10.07 -3.32 -7.53
C GLY A 237 -10.65 -1.96 -7.85
N ASP A 238 -11.81 -1.68 -7.27
CA ASP A 238 -12.42 -0.35 -7.29
C ASP A 238 -12.12 0.36 -5.97
N PHE A 239 -11.28 1.38 -6.03
CA PHE A 239 -10.87 2.12 -4.85
C PHE A 239 -11.87 3.20 -4.45
N LEU A 240 -12.70 3.69 -5.37
CA LEU A 240 -13.75 4.66 -5.06
C LEU A 240 -14.83 4.02 -4.19
N ASP A 241 -15.18 2.77 -4.50
CA ASP A 241 -16.11 1.97 -3.73
C ASP A 241 -15.42 1.19 -2.58
N ARG A 242 -14.13 1.48 -2.32
CA ARG A 242 -13.31 0.82 -1.29
C ARG A 242 -13.39 -0.72 -1.35
N ASN A 243 -13.45 -1.26 -2.57
CA ASN A 243 -13.57 -2.69 -2.88
C ASN A 243 -12.35 -3.16 -3.67
N PHE A 244 -11.30 -3.53 -2.97
CA PHE A 244 -10.03 -3.93 -3.56
C PHE A 244 -9.40 -5.11 -2.83
N SER A 245 -8.57 -5.86 -3.56
CA SER A 245 -7.99 -7.12 -3.12
C SER A 245 -6.48 -7.09 -3.20
N PHE A 246 -5.82 -7.69 -2.20
CA PHE A 246 -4.39 -7.89 -2.16
C PHE A 246 -4.09 -9.26 -2.74
N LYS A 247 -3.27 -9.29 -3.78
CA LYS A 247 -2.79 -10.51 -4.42
C LYS A 247 -1.31 -10.69 -4.15
N ASN A 248 -0.88 -11.87 -3.74
CA ASN A 248 0.54 -12.18 -3.58
C ASN A 248 1.24 -12.37 -4.95
N GLU A 249 2.53 -12.71 -4.93
CA GLU A 249 3.34 -12.98 -6.13
C GLU A 249 2.74 -14.10 -7.03
N GLU A 250 2.01 -15.05 -6.44
CA GLU A 250 1.33 -16.16 -7.14
C GLU A 250 -0.05 -15.78 -7.67
N GLY A 251 -0.54 -14.57 -7.38
CA GLY A 251 -1.87 -14.07 -7.77
C GLY A 251 -3.00 -14.52 -6.84
N LYS A 252 -2.69 -15.16 -5.71
CA LYS A 252 -3.66 -15.59 -4.70
C LYS A 252 -4.15 -14.40 -3.88
N VAL A 253 -5.43 -14.36 -3.55
CA VAL A 253 -6.01 -13.26 -2.76
C VAL A 253 -5.78 -13.51 -1.27
N VAL A 254 -4.96 -12.66 -0.65
CA VAL A 254 -4.50 -12.83 0.75
C VAL A 254 -5.11 -11.80 1.69
N ALA A 255 -5.68 -10.72 1.17
CA ALA A 255 -6.49 -9.78 1.92
C ALA A 255 -7.50 -9.07 1.00
N ARG A 256 -8.53 -8.46 1.59
CA ARG A 256 -9.51 -7.65 0.86
C ARG A 256 -10.06 -6.54 1.73
N ALA A 257 -10.24 -5.37 1.14
CA ALA A 257 -11.10 -4.31 1.67
C ALA A 257 -12.45 -4.32 0.93
N ASN A 258 -13.56 -4.19 1.67
CA ASN A 258 -14.89 -4.04 1.09
C ASN A 258 -15.74 -3.08 1.92
N MET A 259 -16.56 -2.27 1.25
CA MET A 259 -17.59 -1.46 1.89
C MET A 259 -18.80 -2.33 2.18
N ASP A 260 -18.90 -2.85 3.40
CA ASP A 260 -20.03 -3.71 3.75
C ASP A 260 -21.30 -2.88 3.93
N SER A 261 -22.24 -3.03 2.98
CA SER A 261 -23.54 -2.34 2.99
C SER A 261 -24.49 -2.83 4.09
N TRP A 262 -24.17 -3.94 4.77
CA TRP A 262 -25.07 -4.58 5.73
C TRP A 262 -24.89 -4.11 7.17
N ILE A 263 -23.76 -3.50 7.52
CA ILE A 263 -23.55 -2.91 8.84
C ILE A 263 -24.13 -1.49 8.83
N GLN A 264 -25.44 -1.38 9.08
CA GLN A 264 -26.13 -0.11 9.40
C GLN A 264 -25.76 0.42 10.79
N ILE A 265 -24.54 0.17 11.29
CA ILE A 265 -24.07 0.75 12.54
C ILE A 265 -23.64 2.19 12.23
N ASP A 266 -24.58 3.10 12.48
CA ASP A 266 -24.37 4.51 12.76
C ASP A 266 -23.40 5.26 11.81
N MET A 267 -23.94 5.76 10.70
CA MET A 267 -23.63 7.06 10.09
C MET A 267 -22.16 7.46 9.78
N MET A 268 -21.18 6.56 9.89
CA MET A 268 -19.78 6.85 9.57
C MET A 268 -19.25 5.88 8.52
N ASN A 269 -18.31 6.35 7.71
CA ASN A 269 -17.67 5.61 6.63
C ASN A 269 -16.85 4.44 7.21
N HIS A 270 -17.49 3.30 7.44
CA HIS A 270 -16.82 2.07 7.86
C HIS A 270 -16.60 1.20 6.64
N TYR A 271 -15.40 0.67 6.50
CA TYR A 271 -15.13 -0.41 5.57
C TYR A 271 -14.36 -1.52 6.27
N GLN A 272 -14.63 -2.74 5.83
CA GLN A 272 -14.09 -3.94 6.45
C GLN A 272 -12.87 -4.42 5.68
N VAL A 273 -11.82 -4.77 6.41
CA VAL A 273 -10.62 -5.38 5.86
C VAL A 273 -10.50 -6.79 6.41
N GLN A 274 -10.52 -7.77 5.51
CA GLN A 274 -10.29 -9.17 5.84
C GLN A 274 -8.86 -9.53 5.49
N VAL A 275 -8.16 -10.18 6.42
CA VAL A 275 -6.76 -10.57 6.30
C VAL A 275 -6.66 -12.08 6.48
N ALA A 276 -6.05 -12.77 5.52
CA ALA A 276 -5.89 -14.22 5.58
C ALA A 276 -4.95 -14.67 6.71
N GLU A 277 -5.02 -15.96 7.04
CA GLU A 277 -4.07 -16.63 7.94
C GLU A 277 -2.63 -16.48 7.42
N GLY A 278 -1.66 -16.29 8.32
CA GLY A 278 -0.24 -16.15 8.02
C GLY A 278 0.19 -14.77 7.50
N MET A 279 -0.75 -13.87 7.20
CA MET A 279 -0.46 -12.49 6.81
C MET A 279 -0.19 -11.58 8.01
N ASP A 280 0.54 -10.49 7.76
CA ASP A 280 0.72 -9.39 8.71
C ASP A 280 -0.40 -8.36 8.54
N ALA A 281 -1.32 -8.32 9.50
CA ALA A 281 -2.46 -7.40 9.50
C ALA A 281 -2.03 -5.92 9.56
N CYS A 282 -0.95 -5.57 10.27
CA CYS A 282 -0.47 -4.19 10.36
C CYS A 282 0.01 -3.69 8.99
N LEU A 283 0.69 -4.54 8.21
CA LEU A 283 1.06 -4.21 6.83
C LEU A 283 -0.17 -3.92 5.97
N VAL A 284 -1.15 -4.83 5.98
CA VAL A 284 -2.36 -4.69 5.15
C VAL A 284 -3.10 -3.40 5.52
N LEU A 285 -3.33 -3.16 6.81
CA LEU A 285 -4.02 -1.97 7.29
C LEU A 285 -3.25 -0.69 6.99
N ALA A 286 -1.91 -0.71 7.06
CA ALA A 286 -1.08 0.44 6.69
C ALA A 286 -1.22 0.76 5.21
N CYS A 287 -1.16 -0.24 4.33
CA CYS A 287 -1.40 -0.07 2.90
C CYS A 287 -2.80 0.48 2.61
N VAL A 288 -3.82 -0.02 3.31
CA VAL A 288 -5.19 0.46 3.20
C VAL A 288 -5.30 1.95 3.57
N CYS A 289 -4.70 2.38 4.69
CA CYS A 289 -4.68 3.79 5.07
C CYS A 289 -3.95 4.67 4.06
N CYS A 290 -2.79 4.23 3.55
CA CYS A 290 -2.06 4.94 2.49
C CYS A 290 -2.90 5.11 1.21
N ILE A 291 -3.70 4.10 0.87
CA ILE A 291 -4.58 4.15 -0.30
C ILE A 291 -5.70 5.16 -0.06
N ASP A 292 -6.40 5.06 1.06
CA ASP A 292 -7.53 5.94 1.40
C ASP A 292 -7.12 7.43 1.34
N GLU A 293 -5.94 7.76 1.90
CA GLU A 293 -5.38 9.11 1.87
C GLU A 293 -5.20 9.65 0.44
N GLU A 294 -4.61 8.85 -0.46
CA GLU A 294 -4.39 9.28 -1.85
C GLU A 294 -5.70 9.51 -2.61
N PHE A 295 -6.74 8.74 -2.32
CA PHE A 295 -8.03 8.93 -2.97
C PHE A 295 -8.78 10.15 -2.44
N ASP A 296 -8.69 10.43 -1.15
CA ASP A 296 -9.29 11.63 -0.56
C ASP A 296 -8.62 12.90 -1.05
N GLU A 297 -7.29 12.93 -1.14
CA GLU A 297 -6.55 14.04 -1.74
C GLU A 297 -6.94 14.27 -3.21
N GLU A 298 -6.95 13.21 -4.04
CA GLU A 298 -7.36 13.29 -5.44
C GLU A 298 -8.79 13.83 -5.57
N HIS A 299 -9.70 13.42 -4.68
CA HIS A 299 -11.09 13.87 -4.70
C HIS A 299 -11.22 15.35 -4.31
N GLN A 300 -10.49 15.77 -3.27
CA GLN A 300 -10.45 17.18 -2.84
C GLN A 300 -9.88 18.09 -3.93
N GLU A 301 -8.80 17.68 -4.60
CA GLU A 301 -8.23 18.45 -5.72
C GLU A 301 -9.21 18.60 -6.89
N ARG A 302 -9.89 17.51 -7.26
CA ARG A 302 -10.89 17.54 -8.34
C ARG A 302 -12.07 18.44 -7.98
N LYS A 303 -12.50 18.43 -6.72
CA LYS A 303 -13.56 19.31 -6.22
C LYS A 303 -13.14 20.78 -6.26
N LYS A 304 -11.94 21.11 -5.77
CA LYS A 304 -11.37 22.47 -5.82
C LYS A 304 -11.27 22.99 -7.27
N LYS A 305 -10.75 22.16 -8.20
CA LYS A 305 -10.66 22.52 -9.63
C LYS A 305 -12.02 22.84 -10.24
N ARG A 306 -13.05 22.06 -9.92
CA ARG A 306 -14.44 22.31 -10.39
C ARG A 306 -15.08 23.55 -9.78
N GLU A 307 -14.66 23.97 -8.59
CA GLU A 307 -15.13 25.20 -7.94
C GLU A 307 -14.44 26.45 -8.49
N GLU A 308 -13.25 26.30 -9.10
CA GLU A 308 -12.48 27.38 -9.72
C GLU A 308 -12.87 27.64 -11.20
N GLU A 309 -13.48 26.67 -11.88
CA GLU A 309 -13.98 26.76 -13.27
C GLU A 309 -15.36 27.42 -13.38
#